data_AF-A0AAD5JP16-F1
#
_entry.id   AF-A0AAD5JP16-F1
#
_cell.length_a   1.000
_cell.length_b   1.000
_cell.length_c   1.000
_cell.angle_alpha   90.00
_cell.angle_beta   90.00
_cell.angle_gamma   90.00
#
_symmetry.space_group_name_H-M   'P 1'
#
loop_
_entity.id
_entity.type
_entity.pdbx_description
1 polymer ?
#
loop_
_entity_poly.entity_id
_entity_poly.type
_entity_poly.pdbx_seq_one_letter_code
_entity_poly.pdbx_strand_id
1 'polypeptide(L)'
;MANYNKIQTLVLMFALLISFTMANFGFLGGKASCENVFGVRSGDTCTGIAQMFKLSTVTFDSNNPNLNCDALFVGQWLCVAA
;
A
#
# COMPACT_ATOMS: atom_id res chain seq x y z
N MET A 1 -33.82 19.21 33.14
CA MET A 1 -33.74 17.83 32.59
C MET A 1 -34.07 17.77 31.09
N ALA A 2 -35.19 18.33 30.62
CA ALA A 2 -35.55 18.31 29.18
C ALA A 2 -34.55 19.01 28.23
N ASN A 3 -33.87 20.07 28.68
CA ASN A 3 -32.90 20.82 27.87
C ASN A 3 -31.55 20.10 27.72
N TYR A 4 -31.13 19.37 28.76
CA TYR A 4 -29.92 18.53 28.73
C TYR A 4 -30.06 17.37 27.74
N ASN A 5 -31.23 16.71 27.72
CA ASN A 5 -31.49 15.62 26.78
C ASN A 5 -31.50 16.09 25.33
N LYS A 6 -32.01 17.30 25.04
CA LYS A 6 -31.97 17.90 23.69
C LYS A 6 -30.55 18.25 23.25
N ILE A 7 -29.77 18.88 24.13
CA ILE A 7 -28.37 19.23 23.87
C ILE A 7 -27.53 17.95 23.69
N GLN A 8 -27.70 16.96 24.55
CA GLN A 8 -27.02 15.66 24.45
C GLN A 8 -27.39 14.92 23.17
N THR A 9 -28.66 14.97 22.75
CA THR A 9 -29.10 14.37 21.48
C THR A 9 -28.48 15.10 20.27
N LEU A 10 -28.36 16.43 20.33
CA LEU A 10 -27.72 17.23 19.28
C LEU A 10 -26.20 16.94 19.18
N VAL A 11 -25.52 16.80 20.32
CA VAL A 11 -24.09 16.44 20.38
C VAL A 11 -23.83 15.04 19.79
N LEU A 12 -24.69 14.06 20.09
CA LEU A 12 -24.59 12.71 19.53
C LEU A 12 -24.83 12.67 18.02
N MET A 13 -25.80 13.43 17.51
CA MET A 13 -26.06 13.56 16.07
C MET A 13 -24.87 14.20 15.34
N PHE A 14 -24.25 15.23 15.91
CA PHE A 14 -23.08 15.88 15.33
C PHE A 14 -21.87 14.94 15.30
N ALA A 15 -21.65 14.15 16.36
CA ALA A 15 -20.58 13.15 16.41
C ALA A 15 -20.76 12.01 15.40
N LEU A 16 -22.00 11.59 15.14
CA LEU A 16 -22.34 10.60 14.12
C LEU A 16 -22.12 11.12 12.68
N LEU A 17 -22.39 12.41 12.45
CA LEU A 17 -22.13 13.05 11.15
C LEU A 17 -20.63 13.24 10.89
N ILE A 18 -19.84 13.58 11.90
CA ILE A 18 -18.38 13.75 11.80
C ILE A 18 -17.68 12.40 11.55
N SER A 19 -18.19 11.30 12.12
CA SER A 19 -17.64 9.96 11.86
C SER A 19 -17.94 9.47 10.43
N PHE A 20 -19.09 9.83 9.86
CA PHE A 20 -19.43 9.52 8.47
C PHE A 20 -18.54 10.25 7.45
N THR A 21 -18.14 11.49 7.74
CA THR A 21 -17.22 12.25 6.87
C THR A 21 -15.77 11.77 6.97
N MET A 22 -15.31 11.38 8.17
CA MET A 22 -13.95 10.84 8.37
C MET A 22 -13.76 9.43 7.77
N ALA A 23 -14.80 8.60 7.75
CA ALA A 23 -14.76 7.29 7.10
C ALA A 23 -14.58 7.38 5.57
N ASN A 24 -15.05 8.47 4.95
CA ASN A 24 -14.86 8.75 3.52
C ASN A 24 -13.57 9.52 3.19
N PHE A 25 -12.84 10.03 4.18
CA PHE A 25 -11.63 10.84 3.97
C PHE A 25 -10.32 10.06 4.13
N GLY A 26 -10.38 8.84 4.66
CA GLY A 26 -9.22 8.01 4.88
C GLY A 26 -8.92 7.03 3.75
N PHE A 27 -8.63 7.47 2.51
CA PHE A 27 -7.86 6.66 1.52
C PHE A 27 -7.46 7.43 0.23
N LEU A 28 -6.99 8.67 0.32
CA LEU A 28 -6.41 9.38 -0.85
C LEU A 28 -4.91 9.11 -1.09
N GLY A 29 -4.30 8.26 -0.27
CA GLY A 29 -2.93 7.79 -0.46
C GLY A 29 -2.94 6.29 -0.51
N GLY A 30 -3.14 5.72 -1.71
CA GLY A 30 -2.81 4.31 -1.93
C GLY A 30 -1.38 4.12 -1.46
N LYS A 31 -1.19 3.41 -0.33
CA LYS A 31 0.13 2.89 -0.01
C LYS A 31 0.51 2.03 -1.21
N ALA A 32 1.64 2.31 -1.85
CA ALA A 32 2.29 1.35 -2.73
C ALA A 32 2.63 0.14 -1.85
N SER A 33 1.66 -0.77 -1.74
CA SER A 33 1.72 -1.94 -0.90
C SER A 33 2.15 -3.06 -1.80
N CYS A 34 3.28 -3.67 -1.50
CA CYS A 34 3.67 -4.84 -2.25
C CYS A 34 2.73 -6.00 -1.90
N GLU A 35 1.89 -6.42 -2.85
CA GLU A 35 0.99 -7.57 -2.68
C GLU A 35 1.78 -8.88 -2.65
N ASN A 36 2.80 -9.01 -3.50
CA ASN A 36 3.62 -10.22 -3.60
C ASN A 36 5.11 -9.89 -3.67
N VAL A 37 5.90 -10.59 -2.86
CA VAL A 37 7.36 -10.44 -2.82
C VAL A 37 8.07 -11.71 -3.30
N PHE A 38 9.24 -11.50 -3.91
CA PHE A 38 10.15 -12.57 -4.30
C PHE A 38 11.50 -12.39 -3.60
N GLY A 39 12.00 -13.46 -2.99
CA GLY A 39 13.32 -13.48 -2.36
C GLY A 39 14.37 -13.99 -3.33
N VAL A 40 15.35 -13.15 -3.66
CA VAL A 40 16.43 -13.44 -4.61
C VAL A 40 17.24 -14.66 -4.18
N ARG A 41 17.56 -15.52 -5.15
CA ARG A 41 18.36 -16.74 -5.03
C ARG A 41 19.64 -16.65 -5.87
N SER A 42 20.55 -17.58 -5.64
CA SER A 42 21.81 -17.64 -6.39
C SER A 42 21.52 -17.88 -7.88
N GLY A 43 22.09 -17.02 -8.73
CA GLY A 43 21.94 -17.09 -10.19
C GLY A 43 20.74 -16.30 -10.74
N ASP A 44 19.92 -15.69 -9.89
CA ASP A 44 18.85 -14.81 -10.34
C ASP A 44 19.40 -13.50 -10.95
N THR A 45 18.63 -12.94 -11.87
CA THR A 45 18.86 -11.62 -12.46
C THR A 45 17.54 -10.84 -12.44
N CYS A 46 17.60 -9.50 -12.43
CA CYS A 46 16.38 -8.69 -12.51
C CYS A 46 15.51 -9.06 -13.72
N THR A 47 16.13 -9.22 -14.89
CA THR A 47 15.43 -9.60 -16.13
C THR A 47 14.78 -10.97 -16.02
N GLY A 48 15.48 -11.96 -15.44
CA GLY A 48 14.94 -13.30 -15.23
C GLY A 48 13.74 -13.30 -14.27
N ILE A 49 13.83 -12.56 -13.17
CA ILE A 49 12.73 -12.41 -12.19
C ILE A 49 11.54 -11.69 -12.85
N ALA A 50 11.77 -10.58 -13.54
CA ALA A 50 10.71 -9.84 -14.23
C ALA A 50 10.00 -10.72 -15.26
N GLN A 51 10.73 -11.49 -16.06
CA GLN A 51 10.16 -12.45 -17.03
C GLN A 51 9.36 -13.56 -16.36
N MET A 52 9.87 -14.12 -15.26
CA MET A 52 9.18 -15.15 -14.47
C MET A 52 7.80 -14.68 -13.99
N PHE A 53 7.68 -13.41 -13.60
CA PHE A 53 6.43 -12.79 -13.18
C PHE A 53 5.68 -12.06 -14.29
N LYS A 54 6.13 -12.15 -15.55
CA LYS A 54 5.54 -11.49 -16.72
C LYS A 54 5.41 -9.97 -16.56
N LEU A 55 6.36 -9.35 -15.88
CA LEU A 55 6.43 -7.91 -15.69
C LEU A 55 7.26 -7.26 -16.81
N SER A 56 6.81 -6.08 -17.25
CA SER A 56 7.67 -5.21 -18.04
C SER A 56 8.78 -4.65 -17.15
N THR A 57 9.94 -4.31 -17.73
CA THR A 57 11.04 -3.66 -16.99
C THR A 57 10.55 -2.40 -16.29
N VAL A 58 9.74 -1.58 -16.97
CA VAL A 58 9.17 -0.35 -16.40
C VAL A 58 8.32 -0.63 -15.16
N THR A 59 7.48 -1.67 -15.20
CA THR A 59 6.64 -2.06 -14.05
C THR A 59 7.47 -2.64 -12.91
N PHE A 60 8.46 -3.47 -13.24
CA PHE A 60 9.35 -4.05 -12.24
C PHE A 60 10.16 -2.98 -11.52
N ASP A 61 10.70 -2.00 -12.26
CA ASP A 61 11.46 -0.88 -11.71
C ASP A 61 10.56 0.07 -10.91
N SER A 62 9.33 0.33 -11.36
CA SER A 62 8.37 1.15 -10.59
C SER A 62 7.99 0.50 -9.26
N ASN A 63 7.90 -0.84 -9.23
CA ASN A 63 7.65 -1.59 -8.00
C ASN A 63 8.87 -1.59 -7.07
N ASN A 64 10.07 -1.34 -7.59
CA ASN A 64 11.34 -1.43 -6.87
C ASN A 64 12.23 -0.19 -7.12
N PRO A 65 11.78 1.03 -6.75
CA PRO A 65 12.38 2.29 -7.19
C PRO A 65 13.84 2.53 -6.72
N ASN A 66 14.33 1.74 -5.76
CA ASN A 66 15.70 1.83 -5.24
C ASN A 66 16.54 0.58 -5.55
N LEU A 67 16.06 -0.31 -6.41
CA LEU A 67 16.77 -1.53 -6.79
C LEU A 67 17.93 -1.19 -7.72
N ASN A 68 19.14 -1.62 -7.35
CA ASN A 68 20.28 -1.66 -8.25
C ASN A 68 20.45 -3.09 -8.79
N CYS A 69 20.11 -3.30 -10.07
CA CYS A 69 20.18 -4.62 -10.70
C CYS A 69 21.61 -5.14 -10.91
N ASP A 70 22.62 -4.26 -10.94
CA ASP A 70 24.03 -4.65 -11.05
C ASP A 70 24.61 -5.12 -9.70
N ALA A 71 23.89 -4.87 -8.61
CA ALA A 71 24.28 -5.23 -7.25
C ALA A 71 23.22 -6.11 -6.55
N LEU A 72 22.52 -6.94 -7.32
CA LEU A 72 21.53 -7.88 -6.80
C LEU A 72 22.19 -8.93 -5.90
N PHE A 73 21.61 -9.20 -4.72
CA PHE A 73 22.18 -10.16 -3.76
C PHE A 73 21.16 -11.16 -3.23
N VAL A 74 21.64 -12.36 -2.85
CA VAL A 74 20.81 -13.44 -2.31
C VAL A 74 20.14 -12.99 -1.00
N GLY A 75 18.83 -13.25 -0.89
CA GLY A 75 18.02 -12.85 0.25
C GLY A 75 17.44 -11.43 0.15
N GLN A 76 17.73 -10.69 -0.92
CA GLN A 76 17.05 -9.43 -1.20
C GLN A 76 15.58 -9.67 -1.55
N TRP A 77 14.68 -8.87 -0.98
CA TRP A 77 13.24 -8.93 -1.28
C TRP A 77 12.87 -7.94 -2.36
N LEU A 78 12.24 -8.43 -3.43
CA LEU A 78 11.76 -7.63 -4.56
C LEU A 78 10.24 -7.70 -4.63
N CYS A 79 9.61 -6.58 -4.97
CA CYS A 79 8.19 -6.51 -5.20
C CYS A 79 7.84 -6.96 -6.62
N VAL A 80 6.96 -7.96 -6.73
CA VAL A 80 6.56 -8.58 -8.01
C VAL A 80 5.06 -8.47 -8.29
N ALA A 81 4.28 -7.89 -7.36
CA ALA A 81 2.94 -7.38 -7.58
C ALA A 81 2.67 -6.27 -6.55
N ALA A 82 2.06 -5.17 -6.98
CA ALA A 82 1.78 -3.98 -6.17
C ALA A 82 0.31 -3.54 -6.33
#